data_AF-A0A533SFY4-F1
#
_entry.id   AF-A0A533SFY4-F1
#
_cell.length_a   1.000
_cell.length_b   1.000
_cell.length_c   1.000
_cell.angle_alpha   90.00
_cell.angle_beta   90.00
_cell.angle_gamma   90.00
#
_symmetry.space_group_name_H-M   'P 1'
#
loop_
_entity.id
_entity.type
_entity.pdbx_description
1 polymer ?
#
loop_
_entity_poly.entity_id
_entity_poly.type
_entity_poly.pdbx_seq_one_letter_code
_entity_poly.pdbx_strand_id
1 'polypeptide(L)'
;MVFDKQPLGSAEKDREFFQELKTRIHRRLIEKLDLSKIDLIGSSELVREIGYIIENLILEEGVPLNQVEKDRLIVEIQHETFGLGPLEPLLADPEISDILVNSSSKVYVERYGKLQKTDICFR
;
A
#
# COMPACT_ATOMS: atom_id res chain seq x y z
N MET A 1 -44.53 -5.64 -2.93
CA MET A 1 -43.47 -4.62 -2.99
C MET A 1 -42.28 -5.26 -3.70
N VAL A 2 -42.20 -5.07 -5.01
CA VAL A 2 -41.04 -5.48 -5.82
C VAL A 2 -40.09 -4.29 -5.81
N PHE A 3 -38.97 -4.40 -5.10
CA PHE A 3 -37.88 -3.43 -5.20
C PHE A 3 -37.22 -3.65 -6.55
N ASP A 4 -37.62 -2.83 -7.51
CA ASP A 4 -36.99 -2.72 -8.82
C ASP A 4 -35.52 -2.33 -8.59
N LYS A 5 -34.61 -3.30 -8.63
CA LYS A 5 -33.18 -3.04 -8.64
C LYS A 5 -32.85 -2.44 -9.99
N GLN A 6 -32.95 -1.11 -10.09
CA GLN A 6 -32.41 -0.35 -11.21
C GLN A 6 -30.98 -0.83 -11.52
N PRO A 7 -30.62 -1.03 -12.80
CA PRO A 7 -29.28 -1.45 -13.15
C PRO A 7 -28.28 -0.37 -12.71
N LEU A 8 -27.32 -0.78 -11.90
CA LEU A 8 -26.23 0.06 -11.40
C LEU A 8 -25.46 0.69 -12.57
N GLY A 9 -25.20 2.00 -12.50
CA GLY A 9 -24.50 2.73 -13.57
C GLY A 9 -23.09 2.19 -13.82
N SER A 10 -22.53 2.41 -15.01
CA SER A 10 -21.18 1.91 -15.37
C SER A 10 -20.11 2.28 -14.35
N ALA A 11 -20.11 3.53 -13.88
CA ALA A 11 -19.16 4.03 -12.88
C ALA A 11 -19.30 3.37 -11.50
N GLU A 12 -20.49 2.91 -11.12
CA GLU A 12 -20.70 2.18 -9.87
C GLU A 12 -20.20 0.74 -9.99
N LYS A 13 -20.41 0.09 -11.15
CA LYS A 13 -19.84 -1.24 -11.44
C LYS A 13 -18.31 -1.21 -11.46
N ASP A 14 -17.71 -0.17 -12.04
CA ASP A 14 -16.25 0.01 -12.04
C ASP A 14 -15.71 0.16 -10.62
N ARG A 15 -16.46 0.87 -9.75
CA ARG A 15 -16.09 1.03 -8.34
C ARG A 15 -16.23 -0.27 -7.55
N GLU A 16 -17.31 -1.03 -7.74
CA GLU A 16 -17.47 -2.34 -7.10
C GLU A 16 -16.37 -3.31 -7.53
N PHE A 17 -16.09 -3.38 -8.83
CA PHE A 17 -15.02 -4.20 -9.39
C PHE A 17 -13.65 -3.85 -8.77
N PHE A 18 -13.34 -2.55 -8.66
CA PHE A 18 -12.12 -2.07 -8.03
C PHE A 18 -12.02 -2.51 -6.57
N GLN A 19 -13.11 -2.42 -5.79
CA GLN A 19 -13.11 -2.84 -4.39
C GLN A 19 -12.96 -4.36 -4.23
N GLU A 20 -13.59 -5.15 -5.09
CA GLU A 20 -13.44 -6.61 -5.10
C GLU A 20 -12.00 -7.03 -5.43
N LEU A 21 -11.41 -6.41 -6.45
CA LEU A 21 -10.03 -6.67 -6.86
C LEU A 21 -9.04 -6.32 -5.74
N LYS A 22 -9.22 -5.13 -5.13
CA LYS A 22 -8.41 -4.69 -3.98
C LYS A 22 -8.48 -5.70 -2.84
N THR A 23 -9.70 -6.10 -2.45
CA THR A 23 -9.93 -7.05 -1.36
C THR A 23 -9.23 -8.39 -1.62
N ARG A 24 -9.28 -8.88 -2.86
CA ARG A 24 -8.67 -10.15 -3.25
C ARG A 24 -7.15 -10.09 -3.20
N ILE A 25 -6.56 -9.03 -3.74
CA ILE A 25 -5.10 -8.85 -3.71
C ILE A 25 -4.61 -8.65 -2.28
N HIS A 26 -5.30 -7.84 -1.47
CA HIS A 26 -4.96 -7.66 -0.06
C HIS A 26 -4.94 -9.00 0.70
N ARG A 27 -5.96 -9.86 0.49
CA ARG A 27 -5.98 -11.19 1.12
C ARG A 27 -4.76 -12.04 0.73
N ARG A 28 -4.44 -12.10 -0.57
CA ARG A 28 -3.29 -12.87 -1.07
C ARG A 28 -1.96 -12.29 -0.59
N LEU A 29 -1.88 -10.97 -0.41
CA LEU A 29 -0.71 -10.32 0.16
C LEU A 29 -0.49 -10.75 1.61
N ILE A 30 -1.53 -10.72 2.45
CA ILE A 30 -1.45 -11.18 3.85
C ILE A 30 -1.05 -12.66 3.94
N GLU A 31 -1.53 -13.51 3.03
CA GLU A 31 -1.14 -14.92 2.96
C GLU A 31 0.35 -15.12 2.60
N LYS A 32 0.91 -14.23 1.78
CA LYS A 32 2.34 -14.24 1.40
C LYS A 32 3.23 -13.56 2.44
N LEU A 33 2.66 -12.70 3.27
CA LEU A 33 3.36 -11.95 4.31
C LEU A 33 3.64 -12.85 5.52
N ASP A 34 4.91 -13.15 5.75
CA ASP A 34 5.36 -13.74 7.00
C ASP A 34 5.66 -12.62 8.00
N LEU A 35 4.71 -12.37 8.91
CA LEU A 35 4.83 -11.37 9.97
C LEU A 35 6.11 -11.53 10.81
N SER A 36 6.66 -12.75 10.88
CA SER A 36 7.89 -13.06 11.62
C SER A 36 9.16 -12.45 10.98
N LYS A 37 9.11 -12.08 9.69
CA LYS A 37 10.22 -11.45 8.96
C LYS A 37 10.13 -9.92 8.92
N ILE A 38 8.95 -9.37 9.23
CA ILE A 38 8.68 -7.93 9.19
C ILE A 38 9.51 -7.15 10.23
N ASP A 39 9.76 -7.73 11.41
CA ASP A 39 10.55 -7.12 12.49
C ASP A 39 12.05 -6.94 12.15
N LEU A 40 12.53 -7.60 11.09
CA LEU A 40 13.95 -7.66 10.73
C LEU A 40 14.33 -6.76 9.54
N ILE A 41 13.34 -6.21 8.83
CA ILE A 41 13.53 -5.41 7.62
C ILE A 41 13.28 -3.94 7.97
N GLY A 42 14.17 -3.03 7.54
CA GLY A 42 13.95 -1.59 7.68
C GLY A 42 12.65 -1.17 6.98
N SER A 43 11.91 -0.22 7.56
CA SER A 43 10.55 0.13 7.11
C SER A 43 10.49 0.55 5.63
N SER A 44 11.57 1.16 5.09
CA SER A 44 11.70 1.51 3.67
C SER A 44 11.80 0.28 2.75
N GLU A 45 12.62 -0.70 3.12
CA GLU A 45 12.87 -1.89 2.31
C GLU A 45 11.64 -2.82 2.31
N LEU A 46 10.95 -2.93 3.45
CA LEU A 46 9.70 -3.67 3.56
C LEU A 46 8.62 -3.10 2.64
N VAL A 47 8.45 -1.78 2.61
CA VAL A 47 7.46 -1.12 1.75
C VAL A 47 7.76 -1.39 0.28
N ARG A 48 9.03 -1.33 -0.13
CA ARG A 48 9.44 -1.62 -1.52
C ARG A 48 9.20 -3.08 -1.89
N GLU A 49 9.58 -4.01 -1.02
CA GLU A 49 9.35 -5.44 -1.23
C GLU A 49 7.85 -5.74 -1.39
N ILE A 50 7.02 -5.04 -0.61
CA ILE A 50 5.58 -5.26 -0.61
C ILE A 50 4.93 -4.62 -1.82
N GLY A 51 5.39 -3.45 -2.25
CA GLY A 51 5.03 -2.88 -3.54
C GLY A 51 5.29 -3.86 -4.69
N TYR A 52 6.44 -4.54 -4.68
CA TYR A 52 6.78 -5.55 -5.68
C TYR A 52 5.85 -6.78 -5.60
N ILE A 53 5.53 -7.25 -4.39
CA ILE A 53 4.60 -8.37 -4.22
C ILE A 53 3.20 -8.01 -4.73
N ILE A 54 2.70 -6.80 -4.42
CA ILE A 54 1.40 -6.31 -4.90
C ILE A 54 1.39 -6.22 -6.43
N GLU A 55 2.44 -5.66 -7.04
CA GLU A 55 2.53 -5.57 -8.51
C GLU A 55 2.47 -6.95 -9.16
N ASN A 56 3.20 -7.93 -8.63
CA ASN A 56 3.13 -9.32 -9.11
C ASN A 56 1.74 -9.93 -8.92
N LEU A 57 1.08 -9.69 -7.78
CA LEU A 57 -0.28 -10.16 -7.56
C LEU A 57 -1.26 -9.54 -8.57
N ILE A 58 -1.13 -8.25 -8.89
CA ILE A 58 -1.95 -7.60 -9.94
C ILE A 58 -1.74 -8.28 -11.30
N LEU A 59 -0.49 -8.61 -11.64
CA LEU A 59 -0.18 -9.31 -12.89
C LEU A 59 -0.76 -10.73 -12.92
N GLU A 60 -0.69 -11.47 -11.81
CA GLU A 60 -1.27 -12.81 -11.67
C GLU A 60 -2.80 -12.81 -11.80
N GLU A 61 -3.47 -11.75 -11.36
CA GLU A 61 -4.94 -11.61 -11.47
C GLU A 61 -5.41 -11.45 -12.92
N GLY A 62 -4.52 -11.10 -13.87
CA GLY A 62 -4.84 -11.00 -15.29
C GLY A 62 -5.87 -9.91 -15.63
N VAL A 63 -6.12 -8.98 -14.70
CA VAL A 63 -7.07 -7.89 -14.91
C VAL A 63 -6.43 -6.77 -15.73
N PRO A 64 -7.04 -6.33 -16.84
CA PRO A 64 -6.55 -5.19 -17.58
C PRO A 64 -6.79 -3.90 -16.79
N LEU A 65 -5.76 -3.42 -16.11
CA LEU A 65 -5.73 -2.12 -15.45
C LEU A 65 -4.81 -1.18 -16.23
N ASN A 66 -5.20 0.09 -16.34
CA ASN A 66 -4.30 1.14 -16.80
C ASN A 66 -3.28 1.51 -15.70
N GLN A 67 -2.25 2.29 -16.05
CA GLN A 67 -1.18 2.63 -15.09
C GLN A 67 -1.72 3.36 -13.85
N VAL A 68 -2.65 4.31 -14.03
CA VAL A 68 -3.24 5.09 -12.94
C VAL A 68 -4.03 4.19 -11.98
N GLU A 69 -4.77 3.21 -12.51
CA GLU A 69 -5.53 2.25 -11.69
C GLU A 69 -4.60 1.32 -10.89
N LYS A 70 -3.51 0.87 -11.51
CA LYS A 70 -2.50 0.04 -10.84
C LYS A 70 -1.83 0.80 -9.70
N ASP A 71 -1.34 2.01 -9.99
CA ASP A 71 -0.67 2.85 -8.99
C ASP A 71 -1.60 3.13 -7.80
N ARG A 72 -2.88 3.44 -8.10
CA ARG A 72 -3.89 3.64 -7.06
C ARG A 72 -4.14 2.37 -6.23
N LEU A 73 -4.23 1.21 -6.86
CA LEU A 73 -4.45 -0.06 -6.16
C LEU A 73 -3.27 -0.42 -5.26
N ILE A 74 -2.04 -0.19 -5.74
CA ILE A 74 -0.81 -0.40 -4.98
C ILE A 74 -0.81 0.48 -3.72
N VAL A 75 -1.11 1.78 -3.87
CA VAL A 75 -1.17 2.72 -2.74
C VAL A 75 -2.25 2.32 -1.74
N GLU A 76 -3.49 2.07 -2.18
CA GLU A 76 -4.59 1.71 -1.25
C GLU A 76 -4.29 0.40 -0.49
N ILE A 77 -3.68 -0.60 -1.14
CA ILE A 77 -3.35 -1.88 -0.48
C ILE A 77 -2.19 -1.70 0.51
N GLN A 78 -1.17 -0.90 0.17
CA GLN A 78 -0.09 -0.58 1.11
C GLN A 78 -0.63 0.13 2.36
N HIS A 79 -1.60 1.04 2.18
CA HIS A 79 -2.23 1.75 3.29
C HIS A 79 -3.00 0.80 4.21
N GLU A 80 -3.79 -0.11 3.66
CA GLU A 80 -4.55 -1.08 4.45
C GLU A 80 -3.64 -2.09 5.15
N THR A 81 -2.56 -2.51 4.48
CA THR A 81 -1.64 -3.54 4.99
C THR A 81 -0.80 -3.03 6.15
N PHE A 82 -0.33 -1.79 6.10
CA PHE A 82 0.61 -1.27 7.08
C PHE A 82 0.09 -0.11 7.92
N GLY A 83 -1.06 0.48 7.58
CA GLY A 83 -1.55 1.68 8.25
C GLY A 83 -0.59 2.89 8.10
N LEU A 84 0.32 2.87 7.12
CA LEU A 84 1.43 3.83 6.98
C LEU A 84 1.03 5.14 6.29
N GLY A 85 -0.25 5.52 6.30
CA GLY A 85 -0.68 6.85 5.83
C GLY A 85 0.26 8.00 6.26
N PRO A 86 0.79 8.02 7.49
CA PRO A 86 1.74 9.07 7.87
C PRO A 86 3.13 8.97 7.18
N LEU A 87 3.59 7.82 6.65
CA LEU A 87 4.89 7.70 5.94
C LEU A 87 4.84 8.00 4.44
N GLU A 88 3.67 8.02 3.81
CA GLU A 88 3.52 8.32 2.37
C GLU A 88 4.40 9.46 1.85
N PRO A 89 4.43 10.66 2.48
CA PRO A 89 5.26 11.76 1.99
C PRO A 89 6.76 11.48 2.11
N LEU A 90 7.19 10.60 3.00
CA LEU A 90 8.60 10.22 3.14
C LEU A 90 9.03 9.22 2.08
N LEU A 91 8.13 8.32 1.71
CA LEU A 91 8.37 7.31 0.66
C LEU A 91 8.35 7.93 -0.74
N ALA A 92 7.53 8.97 -0.95
CA ALA A 92 7.46 9.69 -2.21
C ALA A 92 8.68 10.61 -2.44
N ASP A 93 9.52 10.82 -1.43
CA ASP A 93 10.66 11.73 -1.53
C ASP A 93 11.92 11.02 -2.05
N PRO A 94 12.39 11.35 -3.26
CA PRO A 94 13.54 10.69 -3.87
C PRO A 94 14.87 11.01 -3.16
N GLU A 95 14.93 12.03 -2.31
CA GLU A 95 16.12 12.34 -1.51
C GLU A 95 16.24 11.45 -0.26
N ILE A 96 15.16 10.77 0.11
CA ILE A 96 15.14 9.83 1.24
C ILE A 96 15.68 8.48 0.77
N SER A 97 16.82 8.12 1.34
CA SER A 97 17.49 6.84 1.07
C SER A 97 17.00 5.74 2.01
N ASP A 98 16.67 6.10 3.26
CA ASP A 98 16.22 5.14 4.27
C ASP A 98 15.19 5.76 5.24
N ILE A 99 14.32 4.92 5.81
CA ILE A 99 13.28 5.32 6.78
C ILE A 99 13.36 4.35 7.97
N LEU A 100 13.74 4.88 9.13
CA LEU A 100 13.87 4.13 10.37
C LEU A 100 12.71 4.46 11.31
N VAL A 101 11.91 3.46 11.66
CA VAL A 101 10.82 3.57 12.64
C VAL A 101 11.23 2.85 13.92
N ASN A 102 11.49 3.61 14.98
CA ASN A 102 11.84 3.04 16.30
C ASN A 102 10.61 2.80 17.19
N SER A 103 9.58 3.65 17.07
CA SER A 103 8.28 3.49 17.74
C SER A 103 7.21 4.31 17.02
N SER A 104 5.95 4.16 17.41
CA SER A 104 4.82 4.92 16.83
C SER A 104 5.03 6.44 16.84
N SER A 105 5.91 6.99 17.68
CA SER A 105 6.19 8.43 17.76
C SER A 105 7.61 8.83 17.34
N LYS A 106 8.40 7.88 16.81
CA LYS A 106 9.83 8.10 16.51
C LYS A 106 10.18 7.56 15.13
N VAL A 107 10.01 8.43 14.14
CA VAL A 107 10.34 8.19 12.74
C VAL A 107 11.51 9.07 12.31
N TYR A 108 12.52 8.45 11.72
CA TYR A 108 13.72 9.09 11.19
C TYR A 108 13.87 8.77 9.71
N VAL A 109 14.47 9.67 8.96
CA VAL A 109 14.80 9.48 7.54
C VAL A 109 16.26 9.76 7.31
N GLU A 110 16.89 8.99 6.43
CA GLU A 110 18.24 9.28 5.96
C GLU A 110 18.16 10.06 4.66
N ARG A 111 18.81 11.23 4.63
CA ARG A 111 19.05 12.01 3.42
C ARG A 111 20.53 12.26 3.28
N TYR A 112 21.11 11.89 2.14
CA TYR A 112 22.53 12.13 1.85
C TYR A 112 23.48 11.59 2.94
N GLY A 113 23.19 10.42 3.50
CA GLY A 113 23.98 9.81 4.59
C GLY A 113 23.81 10.48 5.96
N LYS A 114 22.82 11.36 6.13
CA LYS A 114 22.52 12.02 7.41
C LYS A 114 21.14 11.64 7.90
N LEU A 115 21.09 11.16 9.14
CA LEU A 115 19.84 10.86 9.82
C LEU A 115 19.13 12.16 10.25
N GLN A 116 17.86 12.30 9.89
CA GLN A 116 16.99 13.43 10.23
C GLN A 116 15.73 12.93 10.91
N LYS A 117 15.30 13.59 11.99
CA LYS A 117 14.05 13.27 12.65
C LYS A 117 12.88 13.86 11.86
N THR A 118 11.81 13.08 11.68
CA THR A 118 10.58 13.57 11.04
C THR A 118 9.54 13.94 12.09
N ASP A 119 8.58 14.77 11.69
CA ASP A 119 7.40 15.13 12.50
C ASP A 119 6.29 14.06 12.43
N ILE A 120 6.57 12.94 11.77
CA ILE A 120 5.60 11.90 11.47
C ILE A 120 5.41 10.99 12.68
N CYS A 121 4.15 10.77 13.06
CA CYS A 121 3.75 9.88 14.14
C CYS A 121 2.62 8.97 13.67
N PHE A 122 2.76 7.68 13.98
CA PHE A 122 1.70 6.68 13.88
C PHE A 122 0.77 6.82 15.10
N ARG A 123 -0.55 6.84 14.83
CA ARG A 123 -1.60 6.83 15.86
C ARG A 123 -2.33 5.50 15.86
#